data_AF-A0A2X2YC21-F1
#
_entry.id   AF-A0A2X2YC21-F1
#
_cell.length_a   1.000
_cell.length_b   1.000
_cell.length_c   1.000
_cell.angle_alpha   90.00
_cell.angle_beta   90.00
_cell.angle_gamma   90.00
#
_symmetry.space_group_name_H-M   'P 1'
#
loop_
_entity.id
_entity.type
_entity.pdbx_description
1 polymer ?
#
loop_
_entity_poly.entity_id
_entity_poly.type
_entity_poly.pdbx_seq_one_letter_code
_entity_poly.pdbx_strand_id
1 'polypeptide(L)' 'MNVKIARIKKGLTQKELCKMVKTSPKKIVEIEKGNYDNVRIGLAKKIAKALDSTVQELFFNE' A
#
# COMPACT_ATOMS: atom_id res chain seq x y z
N MET A 1 5.88 -7.01 -3.09
CA MET A 1 5.39 -6.79 -4.47
C MET A 1 3.86 -6.63 -4.55
N ASN A 2 3.11 -7.23 -3.62
CA ASN A 2 1.65 -7.31 -3.64
C ASN A 2 0.95 -5.93 -3.64
N VAL A 3 1.42 -4.97 -2.84
CA VAL A 3 0.88 -3.60 -2.83
C VAL A 3 0.99 -2.92 -4.20
N LYS A 4 2.15 -3.05 -4.86
CA LYS A 4 2.37 -2.46 -6.19
C LYS A 4 1.44 -3.07 -7.22
N ILE A 5 1.31 -4.40 -7.22
CA ILE A 5 0.44 -5.13 -8.14
C ILE A 5 -1.02 -4.73 -7.92
N ALA A 6 -1.49 -4.74 -6.67
CA ALA A 6 -2.85 -4.34 -6.32
C ALA A 6 -3.16 -2.89 -6.74
N ARG A 7 -2.21 -1.97 -6.54
CA ARG A 7 -2.33 -0.58 -7.00
C ARG A 7 -2.48 -0.49 -8.52
N ILE A 8 -1.65 -1.22 -9.28
CA ILE A 8 -1.71 -1.22 -10.74
C ILE A 8 -3.04 -1.83 -11.22
N LYS A 9 -3.52 -2.91 -10.61
CA LYS A 9 -4.83 -3.52 -10.91
C LYS A 9 -6.00 -2.55 -10.69
N LYS A 10 -5.86 -1.62 -9.73
CA LYS A 10 -6.82 -0.54 -9.49
C LYS A 10 -6.68 0.65 -10.45
N GLY A 11 -5.70 0.63 -11.35
CA GLY A 11 -5.41 1.75 -12.26
C GLY A 11 -4.88 3.00 -11.54
N LEU A 12 -4.38 2.87 -10.31
CA LEU A 12 -3.94 4.00 -9.49
C LEU A 12 -2.45 4.30 -9.71
N THR A 13 -2.11 5.57 -9.79
CA THR A 13 -0.73 6.06 -9.63
C THR A 13 -0.34 6.04 -8.15
N GLN A 14 0.98 6.05 -7.88
CA GLN A 14 1.48 6.18 -6.50
C GLN A 14 0.99 7.46 -5.82
N LYS A 15 0.91 8.57 -6.58
CA LYS A 15 0.45 9.87 -6.08
C LYS A 15 -1.02 9.83 -5.67
N GLU A 16 -1.86 9.14 -6.42
CA GLU A 16 -3.28 8.96 -6.08
C GLU A 16 -3.44 8.10 -4.83
N LEU A 17 -2.74 6.97 -4.75
CA LEU A 17 -2.77 6.14 -3.54
C LEU A 17 -2.31 6.92 -2.30
N CYS A 18 -1.23 7.71 -2.41
CA CYS A 18 -0.77 8.59 -1.33
C CYS A 18 -1.84 9.55 -0.82
N LYS A 19 -2.56 10.20 -1.74
CA LYS A 19 -3.65 11.12 -1.40
C LYS A 19 -4.78 10.38 -0.70
N MET A 20 -5.17 9.21 -1.20
CA MET A 20 -6.24 8.38 -0.62
C MET A 20 -5.92 7.94 0.81
N VAL A 21 -4.70 7.46 1.06
CA VAL A 21 -4.33 6.93 2.39
C VAL A 21 -3.74 7.99 3.32
N LYS A 22 -3.63 9.24 2.85
CA LYS A 22 -3.05 10.39 3.57
C LYS A 22 -1.64 10.10 4.09
N THR A 23 -0.74 9.74 3.19
CA THR A 23 0.68 9.47 3.51
C THR A 23 1.63 10.12 2.51
N SER A 24 2.94 10.06 2.76
CA SER A 24 3.94 10.62 1.86
C SER A 24 4.23 9.70 0.67
N PRO A 25 4.56 10.27 -0.52
CA PRO A 25 5.05 9.51 -1.68
C PRO A 25 6.20 8.56 -1.35
N LYS A 26 7.17 9.05 -0.56
CA LYS A 26 8.30 8.25 -0.09
C LYS A 26 7.82 6.98 0.64
N LYS A 27 6.82 7.10 1.53
CA LYS A 27 6.33 5.95 2.29
C LYS A 27 5.67 4.90 1.41
N ILE A 28 4.89 5.29 0.38
CA ILE A 28 4.32 4.33 -0.58
C ILE A 28 5.42 3.65 -1.41
N VAL A 29 6.43 4.39 -1.86
CA VAL A 29 7.55 3.81 -2.61
C VAL A 29 8.29 2.78 -1.76
N GLU A 30 8.60 3.09 -0.51
CA GLU A 30 9.25 2.16 0.42
C GLU A 30 8.41 0.90 0.63
N ILE A 31 7.09 1.04 0.83
CA ILE A 31 6.17 -0.10 0.97
C ILE A 31 6.19 -0.98 -0.30
N GLU A 32 6.12 -0.37 -1.47
CA GLU A 32 6.12 -1.12 -2.74
C GLU A 32 7.45 -1.85 -3.01
N LYS A 33 8.55 -1.34 -2.46
CA LYS A 33 9.88 -1.98 -2.49
C LYS A 33 10.04 -3.09 -1.45
N GLY A 34 9.12 -3.23 -0.51
CA GLY A 34 9.20 -4.22 0.57
C GLY A 34 9.67 -3.66 1.93
N ASN A 35 9.95 -2.37 2.02
CA ASN A 35 10.43 -1.72 3.24
C ASN A 35 9.23 -1.30 4.11
N TYR A 36 8.52 -2.28 4.68
CA TYR A 36 7.28 -2.04 5.43
C TYR A 36 7.32 -2.42 6.91
N ASP A 37 8.48 -2.82 7.46
CA ASP A 37 8.64 -3.17 8.89
C ASP A 37 8.12 -2.07 9.84
N ASN A 38 8.36 -0.81 9.45
CA ASN A 38 7.95 0.38 10.21
C ASN A 38 6.62 0.98 9.71
N VAL A 39 5.76 0.18 9.08
CA VAL A 39 4.42 0.63 8.67
C VAL A 39 3.47 0.40 9.82
N ARG A 40 2.92 1.50 10.34
CA ARG A 40 1.88 1.42 11.38
C ARG A 40 0.68 0.65 10.83
N ILE A 41 0.11 -0.22 11.66
CA ILE A 41 -1.05 -1.04 11.28
C ILE A 41 -2.24 -0.21 10.77
N GLY A 42 -2.41 1.02 11.28
CA GLY A 42 -3.43 1.94 10.79
C GLY A 42 -3.22 2.38 9.33
N LEU A 43 -1.96 2.55 8.90
CA LEU A 43 -1.64 2.85 7.50
C LEU A 43 -1.83 1.60 6.63
N ALA A 44 -1.40 0.43 7.09
CA ALA A 44 -1.62 -0.83 6.38
C ALA A 44 -3.10 -1.09 6.12
N LYS A 45 -3.97 -0.90 7.13
CA LYS A 45 -5.43 -1.01 6.99
C LYS A 45 -6.02 -0.02 5.97
N LYS A 46 -5.53 1.22 5.96
CA LYS A 46 -5.97 2.23 4.97
C LYS A 46 -5.58 1.84 3.54
N ILE A 47 -4.36 1.33 3.36
CA ILE A 47 -3.88 0.86 2.06
C ILE A 47 -4.70 -0.35 1.60
N ALA A 48 -4.92 -1.33 2.48
CA ALA A 48 -5.77 -2.49 2.21
C ALA A 48 -7.17 -2.07 1.74
N LYS A 49 -7.81 -1.16 2.48
CA LYS A 49 -9.11 -0.60 2.11
C LYS A 49 -9.08 0.16 0.78
N ALA A 50 -8.06 0.97 0.53
CA ALA A 50 -7.94 1.74 -0.72
C ALA A 50 -7.70 0.87 -1.95
N LEU A 51 -7.14 -0.33 -1.75
CA LEU A 51 -6.83 -1.29 -2.82
C LEU A 51 -7.84 -2.44 -2.91
N ASP A 52 -8.94 -2.38 -2.15
CA ASP A 52 -9.95 -3.45 -1.99
C ASP A 52 -9.32 -4.83 -1.78
N SER A 53 -8.40 -4.90 -0.81
CA SER A 53 -7.67 -6.11 -0.42
C SER A 53 -7.54 -6.15 1.11
N THR A 54 -6.95 -7.21 1.65
CA THR A 54 -6.67 -7.34 3.08
C THR A 54 -5.23 -6.99 3.43
N VAL A 55 -4.97 -6.65 4.68
CA VAL A 55 -3.59 -6.44 5.16
C VAL A 55 -2.76 -7.71 4.97
N GLN A 56 -3.37 -8.89 5.17
CA GLN A 56 -2.72 -10.18 5.01
C GLN A 56 -2.26 -10.40 3.57
N GLU A 57 -3.14 -10.22 2.58
CA GLU A 57 -2.81 -10.34 1.16
C GLU A 57 -1.72 -9.37 0.72
N LEU A 58 -1.76 -8.13 1.24
CA LEU A 58 -0.86 -7.06 0.80
C LEU A 58 0.53 -7.10 1.45
N PHE A 59 0.64 -7.54 2.70
CA PHE A 59 1.87 -7.42 3.50
C PHE A 59 2.43 -8.76 4.01
N PHE A 60 1.62 -9.82 4.04
CA PHE A 60 1.98 -11.09 4.69
C PHE A 60 1.75 -12.33 3.82
N ASN A 61 1.39 -12.15 2.54
CA ASN A 61 1.27 -13.24 1.59
C ASN A 61 2.58 -13.32 0.79
N GLU A 62 3.31 -14.42 0.95
CA GLU A 62 4.49 -14.76 0.13
C GLU A 62 4.07 -15.17 -1.29
#